data_AF-A0A537EC96-F1
#
_entry.id   AF-A0A537EC96-F1
#
_cell.length_a   1.000
_cell.length_b   1.000
_cell.length_c   1.000
_cell.angle_alpha   90.00
_cell.angle_beta   90.00
_cell.angle_gamma   90.00
#
_symmetry.space_group_name_H-M   'P 1'
#
loop_
_entity.id
_entity.type
_entity.pdbx_description
1 polymer ?
#
loop_
_entity_poly.entity_id
_entity_poly.type
_entity_poly.pdbx_seq_one_letter_code
_entity_poly.pdbx_strand_id
1 'polypeptide(L)'
;MQELLRSHGREHLAIYSLATLANFFLSVPQYIAVNTALELAVIPKGTTASLIAQYGSSTGLLLDFLRSGLIFQGVMAVLVIGLAGAATSRRGWRWQYPLTGVFVSTYLAYHLGGKFLNALGWIGVLGTSGVNVSDVYGDLFWFGLGTTICYLLVVLVLRRSYGKLKEERITLTVSA
;
A
#
# COMPACT_ATOMS: atom_id res chain seq x y z
N MET A 1 -23.93 -14.47 15.00
CA MET A 1 -22.87 -14.99 14.08
C MET A 1 -22.79 -14.20 12.76
N GLN A 2 -23.90 -13.87 12.08
CA GLN A 2 -23.91 -13.07 10.84
C GLN A 2 -23.47 -11.60 11.01
N GLU A 3 -23.88 -10.91 12.08
CA GLU A 3 -23.44 -9.51 12.32
C GLU A 3 -21.94 -9.40 12.63
N LEU A 4 -21.34 -10.44 13.19
CA LEU A 4 -19.92 -10.52 13.51
C LEU A 4 -19.06 -10.77 12.27
N LEU A 5 -19.48 -11.70 11.40
CA LEU A 5 -18.86 -11.86 10.07
C LEU A 5 -18.95 -10.56 9.25
N ARG A 6 -20.05 -9.82 9.39
CA ARG A 6 -20.26 -8.53 8.71
C ARG A 6 -19.38 -7.41 9.27
N SER A 7 -19.13 -7.38 10.58
CA SER A 7 -18.26 -6.39 11.22
C SER A 7 -16.78 -6.64 10.93
N HIS A 8 -16.32 -7.90 10.99
CA HIS A 8 -14.97 -8.31 10.61
C HIS A 8 -14.71 -8.13 9.11
N GLY A 9 -15.70 -8.46 8.27
CA GLY A 9 -15.63 -8.20 6.84
C GLY A 9 -15.46 -6.71 6.52
N ARG A 10 -16.19 -5.83 7.22
CA ARG A 10 -16.08 -4.38 7.04
C ARG A 10 -14.71 -3.83 7.46
N GLU A 11 -14.13 -4.36 8.53
CA GLU A 11 -12.80 -3.94 9.00
C GLU A 11 -11.69 -4.40 8.04
N HIS A 12 -11.77 -5.63 7.53
CA HIS A 12 -10.83 -6.14 6.52
C HIS A 12 -10.95 -5.40 5.18
N LEU A 13 -12.16 -5.01 4.78
CA LEU A 13 -12.40 -4.19 3.59
C LEU A 13 -11.85 -2.77 3.79
N ALA A 14 -12.00 -2.20 4.99
CA ALA A 14 -11.40 -0.91 5.34
C ALA A 14 -9.85 -0.95 5.29
N ILE A 15 -9.23 -2.04 5.74
CA ILE A 15 -7.77 -2.25 5.61
C ILE A 15 -7.37 -2.24 4.13
N TYR A 16 -8.08 -2.99 3.29
CA TYR A 16 -7.78 -3.07 1.85
C TYR A 16 -7.97 -1.72 1.15
N SER A 17 -9.05 -0.99 1.45
CA SER A 17 -9.32 0.32 0.84
C SER A 17 -8.32 1.38 1.28
N LEU A 18 -7.98 1.44 2.57
CA LEU A 18 -6.95 2.36 3.09
C LEU A 18 -5.57 2.07 2.51
N ALA A 19 -5.19 0.79 2.38
CA ALA A 19 -3.92 0.39 1.76
C ALA A 19 -3.88 0.77 0.27
N THR A 20 -5.00 0.59 -0.44
CA THR A 20 -5.13 1.00 -1.86
C THR A 20 -5.02 2.52 -2.01
N LEU A 21 -5.68 3.27 -1.13
CA LEU A 21 -5.63 4.72 -1.12
C LEU A 21 -4.22 5.25 -0.80
N ALA A 22 -3.54 4.65 0.18
CA ALA A 22 -2.15 4.97 0.51
C ALA A 22 -1.23 4.76 -0.71
N ASN A 23 -1.39 3.62 -1.39
CA ASN A 23 -0.63 3.34 -2.60
C ASN A 23 -0.93 4.32 -3.74
N PHE A 24 -2.19 4.75 -3.89
CA PHE A 24 -2.57 5.75 -4.89
C PHE A 24 -1.91 7.11 -4.61
N PHE A 25 -1.94 7.57 -3.35
CA PHE A 25 -1.33 8.83 -2.97
C PHE A 25 0.16 8.90 -3.32
N LEU A 26 0.96 7.86 -3.09
CA LEU A 26 2.37 7.86 -3.51
C LEU A 26 2.59 7.63 -5.01
N SER A 27 1.63 7.02 -5.71
CA SER A 27 1.78 6.76 -7.14
C SER A 27 1.66 8.02 -7.98
N VAL A 28 0.89 9.02 -7.53
CA VAL A 28 0.74 10.32 -8.23
C VAL A 28 2.06 11.10 -8.31
N PRO A 29 2.73 11.49 -7.20
CA PRO A 29 3.97 12.26 -7.26
C PRO A 29 5.10 11.46 -7.92
N GLN A 30 5.12 10.14 -7.75
CA GLN A 30 6.09 9.28 -8.45
C GLN A 30 5.87 9.30 -9.97
N TYR A 31 4.62 9.25 -10.43
CA TYR A 31 4.29 9.33 -11.86
C TYR A 31 4.71 10.69 -12.44
N ILE A 32 4.39 11.78 -11.75
CA ILE A 32 4.78 13.13 -12.15
C ILE A 32 6.30 13.23 -12.28
N ALA A 33 7.05 12.81 -11.25
CA ALA A 33 8.51 12.90 -11.26
C ALA A 33 9.15 12.10 -12.41
N VAL A 34 8.66 10.89 -12.69
CA VAL A 34 9.17 10.07 -13.80
C VAL A 34 8.77 10.65 -15.17
N ASN A 35 7.54 11.15 -15.31
CA ASN A 35 7.08 11.76 -16.55
C ASN A 35 7.90 13.03 -16.89
N THR A 36 8.14 13.90 -15.91
CA THR A 36 9.00 15.08 -16.09
C THR A 36 10.43 14.68 -16.43
N ALA A 37 10.96 13.60 -15.83
CA ALA A 37 12.30 13.12 -16.18
C ALA A 37 12.36 12.61 -17.63
N LEU A 38 11.32 11.93 -18.11
CA LEU A 38 11.20 11.48 -19.50
C LEU A 38 11.15 12.64 -20.49
N GLU A 39 10.45 13.73 -20.16
CA GLU A 39 10.41 14.95 -20.97
C GLU A 39 11.80 15.61 -21.11
N LEU A 40 12.68 15.42 -20.12
CA LEU A 40 14.08 15.85 -20.15
C LEU A 40 15.03 14.83 -20.82
N ALA A 41 14.48 13.84 -21.53
CA ALA A 41 15.21 12.73 -22.13
C ALA A 41 16.02 11.86 -21.14
N VAL A 42 15.68 11.90 -19.85
CA VAL A 42 16.24 10.98 -18.84
C VAL A 42 15.46 9.67 -18.90
N ILE A 43 16.08 8.65 -19.50
CA ILE A 43 15.43 7.35 -19.71
C ILE A 43 15.46 6.54 -18.40
N PRO A 44 14.29 6.13 -17.86
CA PRO A 44 14.23 5.24 -16.71
C PRO A 44 14.86 3.88 -17.03
N LYS A 45 15.53 3.27 -16.05
CA LYS A 45 16.20 1.98 -16.22
C LYS A 45 15.24 0.81 -15.96
N GLY A 46 15.61 -0.38 -16.43
CA GLY A 46 14.90 -1.62 -16.13
C GLY A 46 13.58 -1.77 -16.89
N THR A 47 12.56 -2.29 -16.23
CA THR A 47 11.30 -2.68 -16.89
C THR A 47 10.57 -1.50 -17.51
N THR A 48 10.59 -0.33 -16.88
CA THR A 48 10.00 0.90 -17.41
C THR A 48 10.64 1.29 -18.76
N ALA A 49 11.97 1.12 -18.89
CA ALA A 49 12.69 1.35 -20.15
C ALA A 49 12.17 0.43 -21.27
N SER A 50 11.99 -0.86 -20.94
CA SER A 50 11.53 -1.86 -21.92
C SER A 50 10.09 -1.60 -22.39
N LEU A 51 9.22 -1.16 -21.48
CA LEU A 51 7.83 -0.81 -21.80
C LEU A 51 7.76 0.46 -22.65
N ILE A 52 8.59 1.45 -22.35
CA ILE A 52 8.68 2.69 -23.13
C ILE A 52 9.22 2.42 -24.54
N ALA A 53 10.23 1.55 -24.65
CA ALA A 53 10.77 1.16 -25.96
C ALA A 53 9.75 0.41 -26.83
N GLN A 54 8.85 -0.37 -26.22
CA GLN A 54 7.86 -1.18 -26.94
C GLN A 54 6.56 -0.43 -27.26
N TYR A 55 6.10 0.44 -26.36
CA TYR A 55 4.77 1.06 -26.43
C TYR A 55 4.80 2.59 -26.49
N GLY A 56 5.98 3.22 -26.45
CA GLY A 56 6.15 4.67 -26.37
C GLY A 56 6.16 5.20 -24.93
N SER A 57 6.62 6.46 -24.75
CA SER A 57 6.84 7.05 -23.42
C SER A 57 5.59 7.09 -22.55
N SER A 58 4.48 7.63 -23.09
CA SER A 58 3.22 7.78 -22.35
C SER A 58 2.60 6.43 -21.99
N THR A 59 2.38 5.56 -22.99
CA THR A 59 1.72 4.26 -22.78
C THR A 59 2.60 3.29 -21.99
N GLY A 60 3.92 3.29 -22.23
CA GLY A 60 4.86 2.46 -21.49
C GLY A 60 4.94 2.82 -20.00
N LEU A 61 4.92 4.12 -19.67
CA LEU A 61 4.87 4.58 -18.29
C LEU A 61 3.56 4.20 -17.61
N LEU A 62 2.42 4.43 -18.28
CA LEU A 62 1.10 4.04 -17.77
C LEU A 62 1.02 2.52 -17.48
N LEU A 63 1.50 1.69 -18.39
CA LEU A 63 1.54 0.23 -18.23
C LEU A 63 2.42 -0.20 -17.06
N ASP A 64 3.56 0.46 -16.83
CA ASP A 64 4.45 0.17 -15.70
C ASP A 64 3.77 0.48 -14.35
N PHE A 65 3.09 1.63 -14.26
CA PHE A 65 2.33 2.01 -13.07
C PHE A 65 1.11 1.11 -12.83
N LEU A 66 0.39 0.73 -13.89
CA LEU A 66 -0.72 -0.23 -13.82
C LEU A 66 -0.22 -1.59 -13.34
N ARG A 67 0.89 -2.10 -13.91
CA ARG A 67 1.50 -3.35 -13.48
C ARG A 67 1.90 -3.29 -12.01
N SER A 68 2.59 -2.23 -11.58
CA SER A 68 2.99 -2.03 -10.19
C SER A 68 1.77 -2.00 -9.25
N GLY A 69 0.71 -1.29 -9.65
CA GLY A 69 -0.55 -1.21 -8.92
C GLY A 69 -1.26 -2.56 -8.80
N LEU A 70 -1.33 -3.33 -9.88
CA LEU A 70 -1.95 -4.66 -9.90
C LEU A 70 -1.19 -5.66 -9.01
N ILE A 71 0.15 -5.64 -9.05
CA ILE A 71 0.98 -6.46 -8.15
C ILE A 71 0.69 -6.11 -6.70
N PHE A 72 0.64 -4.81 -6.37
CA PHE A 72 0.32 -4.35 -5.02
C PHE A 72 -1.06 -4.82 -4.57
N GLN A 73 -2.09 -4.64 -5.41
CA GLN A 73 -3.46 -5.10 -5.11
C GLN A 73 -3.53 -6.61 -4.93
N GLY A 74 -2.85 -7.39 -5.78
CA GLY A 74 -2.79 -8.84 -5.67
C GLY A 74 -2.19 -9.30 -4.34
N VAL A 75 -1.04 -8.74 -3.96
CA VAL A 75 -0.40 -9.09 -2.67
C VAL A 75 -1.26 -8.67 -1.48
N MET A 76 -1.83 -7.46 -1.51
CA MET A 76 -2.73 -6.99 -0.45
C MET A 76 -3.98 -7.85 -0.33
N ALA A 77 -4.57 -8.28 -1.44
CA ALA A 77 -5.74 -9.16 -1.43
C ALA A 77 -5.41 -10.50 -0.75
N VAL A 78 -4.27 -11.11 -1.10
CA VAL A 78 -3.81 -12.36 -0.46
C VAL A 78 -3.61 -12.18 1.05
N LEU A 79 -2.98 -11.08 1.46
CA LEU A 79 -2.74 -10.80 2.88
C LEU A 79 -4.04 -10.55 3.66
N VAL A 80 -4.99 -9.81 3.10
CA VAL A 80 -6.29 -9.53 3.73
C VAL A 80 -7.17 -10.79 3.78
N ILE A 81 -7.15 -11.63 2.75
CA ILE A 81 -7.82 -12.94 2.78
C ILE A 81 -7.18 -13.84 3.85
N GLY A 82 -5.85 -13.83 3.97
CA GLY A 82 -5.12 -14.54 5.02
C GLY A 82 -5.51 -14.08 6.42
N LEU A 83 -5.68 -12.77 6.62
CA LEU A 83 -6.18 -12.19 7.88
C LEU A 83 -7.62 -12.64 8.20
N ALA A 84 -8.49 -12.68 7.19
CA ALA A 84 -9.86 -13.18 7.32
C ALA A 84 -9.91 -14.68 7.67
N GLY A 85 -9.06 -15.49 7.02
CA GLY A 85 -8.90 -16.92 7.33
C GLY A 85 -8.33 -17.16 8.73
N ALA A 86 -7.36 -16.35 9.15
CA ALA A 86 -6.80 -16.42 10.50
C ALA A 86 -7.86 -16.12 11.57
N ALA A 87 -8.78 -15.17 11.33
CA ALA A 87 -9.89 -14.84 12.24
C ALA A 87 -10.88 -16.01 12.43
N THR A 88 -11.12 -16.80 11.38
CA THR A 88 -12.05 -17.93 11.40
C THR A 88 -11.46 -19.21 12.00
N SER A 89 -10.14 -19.30 12.12
CA SER A 89 -9.44 -20.46 12.71
C SER A 89 -9.77 -20.66 14.20
N ARG A 90 -10.30 -21.84 14.56
CA ARG A 90 -10.64 -22.17 15.97
C ARG A 90 -9.43 -22.48 16.84
N ARG A 91 -8.37 -23.07 16.28
CA ARG A 91 -7.25 -23.65 17.06
C ARG A 91 -5.94 -22.84 16.98
N GLY A 92 -5.78 -21.99 15.96
CA GLY A 92 -4.55 -21.24 15.71
C GLY A 92 -4.66 -19.70 15.80
N TRP A 93 -5.86 -19.15 16.04
CA TRP A 93 -6.12 -17.71 15.95
C TRP A 93 -5.20 -16.84 16.82
N ARG A 94 -4.83 -17.31 18.03
CA ARG A 94 -3.94 -16.59 18.97
C ARG A 94 -2.59 -16.21 18.38
N TRP A 95 -2.07 -17.01 17.44
CA TRP A 95 -0.78 -16.76 16.79
C TRP A 95 -0.94 -16.35 15.32
N GLN A 96 -1.92 -16.93 14.61
CA GLN A 96 -2.10 -16.68 13.18
C GLN A 96 -2.57 -15.25 12.87
N TYR A 97 -3.45 -14.68 13.69
CA TYR A 97 -3.96 -13.33 13.47
C TYR A 97 -2.91 -12.23 13.72
N PRO A 98 -2.18 -12.19 14.86
CA PRO A 98 -1.15 -11.19 15.05
C PRO A 98 -0.02 -11.34 14.02
N LEU A 99 0.34 -12.56 13.63
CA LEU A 99 1.38 -12.82 12.63
C LEU A 99 0.98 -12.31 11.24
N THR A 100 -0.25 -12.59 10.79
CA THR A 100 -0.78 -12.04 9.52
C THR A 100 -0.95 -10.52 9.58
N GLY A 101 -1.35 -9.95 10.72
CA GLY A 101 -1.38 -8.51 10.94
C GLY A 101 -0.01 -7.84 10.82
N VAL A 102 1.03 -8.46 11.39
CA VAL A 102 2.43 -8.01 11.22
C VAL A 102 2.82 -8.05 9.75
N PHE A 103 2.57 -9.15 9.03
CA PHE A 103 2.86 -9.24 7.60
C PHE A 103 2.17 -8.14 6.77
N VAL A 104 0.89 -7.86 7.05
CA VAL A 104 0.17 -6.75 6.41
C VAL A 104 0.87 -5.41 6.65
N SER A 105 1.18 -5.10 7.92
CA SER A 105 1.83 -3.83 8.27
C SER A 105 3.23 -3.69 7.69
N THR A 106 4.05 -4.75 7.77
CA THR A 106 5.43 -4.75 7.29
C THR A 106 5.48 -4.65 5.77
N TYR A 107 4.65 -5.42 5.05
CA TYR A 107 4.57 -5.33 3.60
C TYR A 107 4.12 -3.93 3.15
N LEU A 108 3.10 -3.38 3.80
CA LEU A 108 2.59 -2.05 3.49
C LEU A 108 3.66 -0.97 3.74
N ALA A 109 4.33 -1.00 4.89
CA ALA A 109 5.41 -0.08 5.21
C ALA A 109 6.58 -0.18 4.22
N TYR A 110 7.00 -1.42 3.89
CA TYR A 110 8.07 -1.66 2.92
C TYR A 110 7.72 -1.14 1.53
N HIS A 111 6.53 -1.45 1.02
CA HIS A 111 6.10 -1.04 -0.31
C HIS A 111 5.96 0.49 -0.42
N LEU A 112 5.31 1.12 0.56
CA LEU A 112 5.11 2.57 0.57
C LEU A 112 6.43 3.32 0.78
N GLY A 113 7.27 2.85 1.71
CA GLY A 113 8.62 3.41 1.92
C GLY A 113 9.48 3.31 0.66
N GLY A 114 9.46 2.16 -0.01
CA GLY A 114 10.16 1.97 -1.29
C GLY A 114 9.69 2.94 -2.38
N LYS A 115 8.37 3.13 -2.54
CA LYS A 115 7.82 4.11 -3.49
C LYS A 115 8.20 5.54 -3.16
N PHE A 116 8.14 5.91 -1.88
CA PHE A 116 8.52 7.25 -1.42
C PHE A 116 9.99 7.55 -1.70
N LEU A 117 10.89 6.61 -1.35
CA LEU A 117 12.32 6.75 -1.64
C LEU A 117 12.61 6.79 -3.14
N ASN A 118 11.88 6.00 -3.95
CA ASN A 118 12.01 6.04 -5.41
C ASN A 118 11.59 7.41 -5.96
N ALA A 119 10.48 7.98 -5.48
CA ALA A 119 10.05 9.32 -5.85
C ALA A 119 11.10 10.39 -5.47
N LEU A 120 11.66 10.31 -4.26
CA LEU A 120 12.78 11.19 -3.86
C LEU A 120 14.01 11.03 -4.77
N GLY A 121 14.34 9.80 -5.17
CA GLY A 121 15.43 9.54 -6.11
C GLY A 121 15.23 10.25 -7.44
N TRP A 122 14.02 10.18 -8.00
CA TRP A 122 13.65 10.89 -9.23
C TRP A 122 13.67 12.40 -9.08
N ILE A 123 13.17 12.92 -7.97
CA ILE A 123 13.23 14.36 -7.66
C ILE A 123 14.69 14.82 -7.56
N GLY A 124 15.57 14.02 -6.96
CA GLY A 124 17.00 14.31 -6.92
C GLY A 124 17.61 14.46 -8.32
N VAL A 125 17.26 13.55 -9.25
CA VAL A 125 17.71 13.62 -10.65
C VAL A 125 17.19 14.88 -11.34
N LEU A 126 15.92 15.24 -11.13
CA LEU A 126 15.34 16.48 -11.66
C LEU A 126 16.05 17.72 -11.13
N GLY A 127 16.36 17.75 -9.82
CA GLY A 127 17.10 18.83 -9.19
C GLY A 127 18.51 19.00 -9.78
N THR A 128 19.23 17.90 -10.03
CA THR A 128 20.54 17.95 -10.68
C THR A 128 20.49 18.37 -12.16
N SER A 129 19.31 18.27 -12.79
CA SER A 129 19.09 18.66 -14.19
C SER A 129 18.66 20.13 -14.34
N GLY A 130 18.66 20.91 -13.25
CA GLY A 130 18.32 22.33 -13.26
C GLY A 130 16.82 22.63 -13.30
N VAL A 131 15.96 21.63 -13.08
CA VAL A 131 14.51 21.82 -13.01
C VAL A 131 14.10 22.29 -11.62
N ASN A 132 13.17 23.25 -11.56
CA ASN A 132 12.57 23.66 -10.29
C ASN A 132 11.72 22.51 -9.73
N VAL A 133 12.22 21.88 -8.67
CA VAL A 133 11.59 20.73 -8.00
C VAL A 133 10.73 21.11 -6.80
N SER A 134 10.60 22.41 -6.49
CA SER A 134 9.87 22.87 -5.30
C SER A 134 8.43 22.36 -5.26
N ASP A 135 7.73 22.41 -6.39
CA ASP A 135 6.33 21.97 -6.48
C ASP A 135 6.22 20.45 -6.35
N VAL A 136 7.14 19.70 -6.98
CA VAL A 136 7.17 18.22 -6.90
C VAL A 136 7.52 17.74 -5.48
N TYR A 137 8.39 18.46 -4.76
CA TYR A 137 8.67 18.23 -3.35
C TYR A 137 7.45 18.51 -2.46
N GLY A 138 6.74 19.61 -2.74
CA GLY A 138 5.50 19.97 -2.04
C GLY A 138 4.43 18.89 -2.19
N ASP A 139 4.21 18.42 -3.42
CA ASP A 139 3.29 17.34 -3.72
C ASP A 139 3.71 16.05 -2.99
N LEU A 140 4.97 15.65 -3.10
CA LEU A 140 5.47 14.45 -2.43
C LEU A 140 5.28 14.54 -0.90
N PHE A 141 5.45 15.71 -0.30
CA PHE A 141 5.21 15.93 1.13
C PHE A 141 3.72 15.74 1.48
N TRP A 142 2.80 16.41 0.78
CA TRP A 142 1.37 16.32 1.07
C TRP A 142 0.81 14.91 0.82
N PHE A 143 1.18 14.29 -0.29
CA PHE A 143 0.79 12.92 -0.61
C PHE A 143 1.46 11.90 0.33
N GLY A 144 2.71 12.13 0.72
CA GLY A 144 3.41 11.32 1.72
C GLY A 144 2.75 11.39 3.10
N LEU A 145 2.29 12.57 3.52
CA LEU A 145 1.52 12.76 4.75
C LEU A 145 0.19 11.99 4.69
N GLY A 146 -0.57 12.13 3.60
CA GLY A 146 -1.82 11.40 3.40
C GLY A 146 -1.63 9.88 3.43
N THR A 147 -0.53 9.41 2.83
CA THR A 147 -0.13 8.00 2.85
C THR A 147 0.17 7.52 4.27
N THR A 148 0.93 8.31 5.03
CA THR A 148 1.28 8.01 6.42
C THR A 148 0.03 7.93 7.30
N ILE A 149 -0.91 8.85 7.11
CA ILE A 149 -2.20 8.83 7.81
C ILE A 149 -2.97 7.54 7.48
N CYS A 150 -3.06 7.17 6.20
CA CYS A 150 -3.72 5.94 5.78
C CYS A 150 -3.07 4.69 6.39
N TYR A 151 -1.73 4.63 6.41
CA TYR A 151 -0.98 3.56 7.05
C TYR A 151 -1.28 3.45 8.56
N LEU A 152 -1.28 4.58 9.28
CA LEU A 152 -1.60 4.60 10.71
C LEU A 152 -3.04 4.15 10.96
N LEU A 153 -3.99 4.55 10.12
CA LEU A 153 -5.38 4.08 10.20
C LEU A 153 -5.47 2.56 9.99
N VAL A 154 -4.71 1.98 9.05
CA VAL A 154 -4.64 0.51 8.87
C VAL A 154 -4.16 -0.17 10.16
N VAL A 155 -3.10 0.33 10.78
CA VAL A 155 -2.58 -0.23 12.04
C VAL A 155 -3.59 -0.12 13.18
N LEU A 156 -4.29 1.00 13.28
CA LEU A 156 -5.34 1.19 14.29
C LEU A 156 -6.53 0.24 14.07
N VAL A 157 -6.96 0.06 12.82
CA VAL A 157 -8.03 -0.89 12.47
C VAL A 157 -7.59 -2.32 12.80
N LEU A 158 -6.38 -2.74 12.43
CA LEU A 158 -5.81 -4.04 12.79
C LEU A 158 -5.80 -4.29 14.30
N ARG A 159 -5.34 -3.30 15.08
CA ARG A 159 -5.32 -3.38 16.54
C ARG A 159 -6.71 -3.51 17.12
N ARG A 160 -7.67 -2.72 16.60
CA ARG A 160 -9.07 -2.76 17.02
C ARG A 160 -9.72 -4.11 16.69
N SER A 161 -9.50 -4.64 15.49
CA SER A 161 -10.02 -5.95 15.08
C SER A 161 -9.48 -7.08 15.96
N TYR A 162 -8.18 -7.06 16.26
CA TYR A 162 -7.58 -8.05 17.17
C TYR A 162 -8.18 -7.97 18.59
N GLY A 163 -8.37 -6.76 19.12
CA GLY A 163 -8.98 -6.56 20.44
C GLY A 163 -10.39 -7.15 20.53
N LYS A 164 -11.23 -6.90 19.52
CA LYS A 164 -12.59 -7.46 19.43
C LYS A 164 -12.58 -8.98 19.35
N LEU A 165 -11.73 -9.56 18.49
CA LEU A 165 -11.60 -11.01 18.38
C LEU A 165 -11.16 -11.66 19.69
N LYS A 166 -10.28 -10.99 20.45
CA LYS A 166 -9.81 -11.47 21.75
C LYS A 166 -10.93 -11.50 22.77
N GLU A 167 -11.69 -10.42 22.88
CA GLU A 167 -12.82 -10.31 23.81
C GLU A 167 -13.91 -11.35 23.49
N GLU A 168 -14.25 -11.52 22.21
CA GLU A 168 -15.25 -12.50 21.75
C GLU A 168 -14.84 -13.94 22.05
N ARG A 169 -13.57 -14.30 21.82
CA ARG A 169 -13.09 -15.66 22.12
C ARG A 169 -13.04 -15.94 23.62
N ILE A 170 -12.83 -14.92 24.46
CA ILE A 170 -12.85 -15.07 25.92
C ILE A 170 -14.28 -15.30 26.42
N THR A 171 -15.26 -14.52 25.95
CA THR A 171 -16.66 -14.71 26.35
C THR A 171 -17.21 -16.07 25.95
N LEU A 172 -16.90 -16.54 24.74
CA LEU A 172 -17.29 -17.88 24.27
C LEU A 172 -16.67 -19.03 25.07
N THR A 173 -15.47 -18.85 25.64
CA THR A 173 -14.84 -19.87 26.51
C THR A 173 -15.37 -19.87 27.94
N VAL A 174 -15.99 -18.78 28.41
CA VAL A 174 -16.57 -18.68 29.76
C VAL A 174 -18.02 -19.16 29.78
N SER A 175 -18.72 -19.13 28.64
CA SER A 175 -20.11 -19.59 28.49
C SER A 175 -20.26 -21.08 28.12
N ALA A 176 -19.16 -21.82 27.97
CA ALA A 176 -19.12 -23.23 27.56
C ALA A 176 -18.56 -24.08 28.71
#